data_AF-A0A661LMU4-F1
#
_entry.id   AF-A0A661LMU4-F1
#
_cell.length_a   1.000
_cell.length_b   1.000
_cell.length_c   1.000
_cell.angle_alpha   90.00
_cell.angle_beta   90.00
_cell.angle_gamma   90.00
#
_symmetry.space_group_name_H-M   'P 1'
#
loop_
_entity.id
_entity.type
_entity.pdbx_description
1 polymer ?
#
loop_
_entity_poly.entity_id
_entity_poly.type
_entity_poly.pdbx_seq_one_letter_code
_entity_poly.pdbx_strand_id
1 'polypeptide(L)'
;MLDTYAYKRSFNILLSDFQRLSEYVESSSSNGNTYSFRIYELILRVCTEFESLCKELLVAEGYSKSPDKMKINDYKTLEDTLKLEGIKVSLTSWDPSNEFIQPFRNWTQARPPLNWYSSYNVVKHNRNREFEKANLNNLKESLCGLFCCLVKARVPVEGGSTMHWVGDDTVETIYRGVPFALRRTDDEALGSIKRGRGQLTI
;
A
#
# COMPACT_ATOMS: atom_id res chain seq x y z
N MET A 1 20.80 7.45 1.01
CA MET A 1 19.92 7.48 -0.18
C MET A 1 19.12 6.20 -0.17
N LEU A 2 17.78 6.27 -0.28
CA LEU A 2 16.90 5.09 -0.28
C LEU A 2 17.33 4.11 -1.38
N ASP A 3 17.53 2.84 -1.05
CA ASP A 3 17.83 1.79 -2.05
C ASP A 3 16.54 1.38 -2.79
N THR A 4 16.11 2.24 -3.72
CA THR A 4 14.87 2.03 -4.48
C THR A 4 14.89 0.74 -5.31
N TYR A 5 16.07 0.25 -5.69
CA TYR A 5 16.20 -0.98 -6.46
C TYR A 5 15.93 -2.22 -5.61
N ALA A 6 16.44 -2.25 -4.37
CA ALA A 6 16.14 -3.32 -3.42
C ALA A 6 14.63 -3.40 -3.11
N TYR A 7 13.99 -2.25 -2.84
CA TYR A 7 12.55 -2.20 -2.57
C TYR A 7 11.69 -2.61 -3.77
N LYS A 8 12.04 -2.13 -4.98
CA LYS A 8 11.38 -2.58 -6.21
C LYS A 8 11.47 -4.10 -6.38
N ARG A 9 12.68 -4.65 -6.21
CA ARG A 9 12.91 -6.10 -6.33
C ARG A 9 12.11 -6.87 -5.30
N SER A 10 12.14 -6.46 -4.03
CA SER A 10 11.40 -7.13 -2.96
C SER A 10 9.90 -7.13 -3.22
N PHE A 11 9.35 -5.97 -3.63
CA PHE A 11 7.94 -5.85 -3.99
C PHE A 11 7.54 -6.76 -5.16
N ASN A 12 8.36 -6.82 -6.23
CA ASN A 12 8.08 -7.73 -7.35
C ASN A 12 8.06 -9.21 -6.92
N ILE A 13 8.95 -9.63 -6.01
CA ILE A 13 8.93 -10.99 -5.45
C ILE A 13 7.65 -11.23 -4.66
N LEU A 14 7.23 -10.26 -3.83
CA LEU A 14 5.96 -10.33 -3.09
C LEU A 14 4.75 -10.49 -4.02
N LEU A 15 4.74 -9.79 -5.16
CA LEU A 15 3.67 -9.92 -6.14
C LEU A 15 3.68 -11.27 -6.85
N SER A 16 4.85 -11.81 -7.18
CA SER A 16 4.96 -13.15 -7.74
C SER A 16 4.48 -14.23 -6.76
N ASP A 17 4.82 -14.09 -5.47
CA ASP A 17 4.34 -15.00 -4.42
C ASP A 17 2.82 -14.87 -4.19
N PHE A 18 2.27 -13.65 -4.30
CA PHE A 18 0.81 -13.41 -4.27
C PHE A 18 0.11 -14.05 -5.47
N GLN A 19 0.64 -13.90 -6.69
CA GLN A 19 0.09 -14.55 -7.90
C GLN A 19 0.06 -16.07 -7.74
N ARG A 20 1.11 -16.65 -7.17
CA ARG A 20 1.16 -18.09 -6.87
C ARG A 20 0.12 -18.52 -5.83
N LEU A 21 -0.17 -17.69 -4.83
CA LEU A 21 -1.28 -17.94 -3.91
C LEU A 21 -2.62 -17.92 -4.65
N SER A 22 -2.80 -17.00 -5.60
CA SER A 22 -4.01 -16.87 -6.40
C SER A 22 -4.30 -18.07 -7.30
N GLU A 23 -3.31 -18.92 -7.60
CA GLU A 23 -3.52 -20.21 -8.30
C GLU A 23 -4.40 -21.19 -7.50
N TYR A 24 -4.49 -21.02 -6.17
CA TYR A 24 -5.22 -21.90 -5.27
C TYR A 24 -6.42 -21.23 -4.60
N VAL A 25 -6.32 -19.93 -4.32
CA VAL A 25 -7.38 -19.13 -3.68
C VAL A 25 -7.67 -17.92 -4.55
N GLU A 26 -8.82 -17.93 -5.21
CA GLU A 26 -9.21 -16.82 -6.09
C GLU A 26 -9.18 -15.48 -5.35
N SER A 27 -8.62 -14.46 -5.99
CA SER A 27 -8.46 -13.12 -5.44
C SER A 27 -9.79 -12.39 -5.49
N SER A 28 -10.72 -12.73 -4.60
CA SER A 28 -12.07 -12.20 -4.63
C SER A 28 -12.59 -11.86 -3.24
N SER A 29 -13.58 -10.96 -3.22
CA SER A 29 -14.29 -10.59 -1.99
C SER A 29 -14.96 -11.80 -1.32
N SER A 30 -15.38 -12.83 -2.07
CA SER A 30 -15.95 -14.06 -1.51
C SER A 30 -14.92 -14.88 -0.71
N ASN A 31 -13.64 -14.79 -1.08
CA ASN A 31 -12.54 -15.48 -0.41
C ASN A 31 -11.80 -14.60 0.62
N GLY A 32 -12.27 -13.39 0.89
CA GLY A 32 -11.54 -12.41 1.72
C GLY A 32 -11.19 -12.91 3.13
N ASN A 33 -12.01 -13.79 3.70
CA ASN A 33 -11.77 -14.38 5.04
C ASN A 33 -10.94 -15.67 5.01
N THR A 34 -10.54 -16.16 3.84
CA THR A 34 -9.66 -17.33 3.71
C THR A 34 -8.31 -17.03 4.33
N TYR A 35 -7.87 -17.88 5.27
CA TYR A 35 -6.59 -17.76 5.97
C TYR A 35 -5.74 -19.02 5.80
N SER A 36 -4.42 -18.87 5.79
CA SER A 36 -3.50 -19.99 5.64
C SER A 36 -2.09 -19.61 6.10
N PHE A 37 -1.22 -20.61 6.22
CA PHE A 37 0.20 -20.36 6.52
C PHE A 37 0.88 -19.58 5.40
N ARG A 38 0.47 -19.78 4.14
CA ARG A 38 0.98 -19.02 2.99
C ARG A 38 0.58 -17.55 3.04
N ILE A 39 -0.64 -17.25 3.47
CA ILE A 39 -1.10 -15.88 3.65
C ILE A 39 -0.39 -15.23 4.85
N TYR A 40 -0.19 -15.99 5.93
CA TYR A 40 0.59 -15.52 7.08
C TYR A 40 2.03 -15.14 6.71
N GLU A 41 2.73 -16.01 5.97
CA GLU A 41 4.09 -15.75 5.48
C GLU A 41 4.16 -14.48 4.63
N LEU A 42 3.19 -14.30 3.72
CA LEU A 42 3.10 -13.11 2.88
C LEU A 42 2.85 -11.84 3.69
N ILE A 43 1.87 -11.84 4.61
CA ILE A 43 1.58 -10.69 5.48
C ILE A 43 2.81 -10.27 6.28
N LEU A 44 3.54 -11.24 6.86
CA LEU A 44 4.78 -10.96 7.60
C LEU A 44 5.81 -10.23 6.73
N ARG A 45 6.04 -10.73 5.51
CA ARG A 45 7.02 -10.12 4.61
C ARG A 45 6.58 -8.74 4.13
N VAL A 46 5.33 -8.59 3.69
CA VAL A 46 4.76 -7.29 3.27
C VAL A 46 4.87 -6.24 4.37
N CYS A 47 4.47 -6.58 5.60
CA CYS A 47 4.50 -5.63 6.71
C CYS A 47 5.94 -5.32 7.17
N THR A 48 6.86 -6.29 7.08
CA THR A 48 8.28 -6.05 7.40
C THR A 48 8.95 -5.13 6.36
N GLU A 49 8.61 -5.27 5.09
CA GLU A 49 9.05 -4.34 4.03
C GLU A 49 8.50 -2.93 4.26
N PHE A 50 7.22 -2.81 4.64
CA PHE A 50 6.64 -1.54 5.03
C PHE A 50 7.36 -0.90 6.23
N GLU A 51 7.62 -1.67 7.30
CA GLU A 51 8.36 -1.17 8.46
C GLU A 51 9.78 -0.69 8.10
N SER A 52 10.46 -1.43 7.23
CA SER A 52 11.82 -1.10 6.78
C SER A 52 11.82 0.18 5.95
N LEU A 53 10.90 0.29 5.00
CA LEU A 53 10.72 1.49 4.18
C LEU A 53 10.41 2.72 5.04
N CYS A 54 9.47 2.60 5.97
CA CYS A 54 9.13 3.72 6.87
C CYS A 54 10.31 4.17 7.71
N LYS A 55 11.12 3.25 8.24
CA LYS A 55 12.33 3.59 8.99
C LYS A 55 13.34 4.34 8.13
N GLU A 56 13.62 3.86 6.92
CA GLU A 56 14.55 4.53 6.01
C GLU A 56 14.07 5.93 5.60
N LEU A 57 12.77 6.09 5.34
CA LEU A 57 12.18 7.38 5.01
C LEU A 57 12.29 8.37 6.19
N LEU A 58 11.97 7.93 7.41
CA LEU A 58 12.13 8.77 8.61
C LEU A 58 13.59 9.15 8.85
N VAL A 59 14.53 8.22 8.66
CA VAL A 59 15.97 8.54 8.75
C VAL A 59 16.37 9.58 7.71
N ALA A 60 15.88 9.44 6.47
CA ALA A 60 16.14 10.42 5.41
C ALA A 60 15.56 11.80 5.71
N GLU A 61 14.46 11.88 6.45
CA GLU A 61 13.84 13.12 6.94
C GLU A 61 14.51 13.69 8.21
N GLY A 62 15.55 13.01 8.74
CA GLY A 62 16.27 13.46 9.93
C GLY A 62 15.55 13.18 11.25
N TYR A 63 14.68 12.16 11.28
CA TYR A 63 13.96 11.76 12.49
C TYR A 63 14.95 11.35 13.61
N SER A 64 14.74 11.87 14.82
CA SER A 64 15.74 11.79 15.90
C SER A 64 15.87 10.42 16.57
N LYS A 65 14.82 9.59 16.46
CA LYS A 65 14.80 8.25 17.09
C LYS A 65 15.62 7.27 16.27
N SER A 66 16.36 6.38 16.94
CA SER A 66 17.09 5.33 16.24
C SER A 66 16.15 4.31 15.57
N PRO A 67 16.45 3.81 14.36
CA PRO A 67 15.55 2.94 13.57
C PRO A 67 15.07 1.67 14.27
N ASP A 68 15.87 1.08 15.16
CA ASP A 68 15.53 -0.11 15.94
C ASP A 68 14.43 0.14 16.96
N LYS A 69 14.27 1.40 17.40
CA LYS A 69 13.27 1.83 18.39
C LYS A 69 12.02 2.42 17.77
N MET A 70 12.02 2.65 16.46
CA MET A 70 10.85 3.16 15.74
C MET A 70 9.72 2.12 15.75
N LYS A 71 8.51 2.61 15.91
CA LYS A 71 7.25 1.87 16.00
C LYS A 71 6.23 2.55 15.10
N ILE A 72 5.06 1.94 14.98
CA ILE A 72 4.03 2.45 14.08
C ILE A 72 3.59 3.90 14.33
N ASN A 73 3.60 4.35 15.58
CA ASN A 73 3.29 5.75 15.89
C ASN A 73 4.35 6.73 15.39
N ASP A 74 5.61 6.31 15.26
CA ASP A 74 6.66 7.12 14.65
C ASP A 74 6.40 7.20 13.13
N TYR A 75 6.02 6.10 12.48
CA TYR A 75 5.72 6.09 11.03
C TYR A 75 4.54 6.99 10.63
N LYS A 76 3.67 7.35 11.58
CA LYS A 76 2.56 8.29 11.34
C LYS A 76 3.02 9.65 10.85
N THR A 77 4.22 10.10 11.27
CA THR A 77 4.72 11.42 10.89
C THR A 77 5.05 11.51 9.40
N LEU A 78 5.22 10.37 8.71
CA LEU A 78 5.34 10.34 7.25
C LEU A 78 4.08 10.85 6.53
N GLU A 79 2.94 11.00 7.20
CA GLU A 79 1.77 11.64 6.61
C GLU A 79 2.05 13.09 6.19
N ASP A 80 2.93 13.78 6.91
CA ASP A 80 3.25 15.19 6.64
C ASP A 80 3.89 15.36 5.26
N THR A 81 4.68 14.38 4.82
CA THR A 81 5.43 14.39 3.55
C THR A 81 4.75 13.54 2.47
N LEU A 82 4.23 12.37 2.83
CA LEU A 82 3.70 11.40 1.88
C LEU A 82 2.20 11.56 1.63
N LYS A 83 1.40 12.24 2.47
CA LYS A 83 -0.04 12.43 2.26
C LYS A 83 -0.78 11.12 1.93
N LEU A 84 -0.53 10.06 2.70
CA LEU A 84 -1.02 8.70 2.43
C LEU A 84 -2.52 8.57 2.71
N GLU A 85 -3.07 9.35 3.65
CA GLU A 85 -4.50 9.31 3.96
C GLU A 85 -5.35 9.65 2.74
N GLY A 86 -4.91 10.58 1.89
CA GLY A 86 -5.64 11.01 0.70
C GLY A 86 -5.67 9.98 -0.45
N ILE A 87 -5.04 8.82 -0.28
CA ILE A 87 -4.81 7.87 -1.37
C ILE A 87 -5.72 6.66 -1.26
N LYS A 88 -6.40 6.36 -2.37
CA LYS A 88 -7.12 5.11 -2.59
C LYS A 88 -6.34 4.23 -3.55
N VAL A 89 -6.35 2.93 -3.31
CA VAL A 89 -5.63 1.93 -4.11
C VAL A 89 -6.59 0.81 -4.48
N SER A 90 -6.53 0.38 -5.73
CA SER A 90 -7.18 -0.83 -6.21
C SER A 90 -6.12 -1.88 -6.51
N LEU A 91 -6.37 -3.12 -6.08
CA LEU A 91 -5.70 -4.31 -6.60
C LEU A 91 -6.54 -4.79 -7.78
N THR A 92 -6.14 -4.47 -9.00
CA THR A 92 -6.98 -4.64 -10.21
C THR A 92 -7.22 -6.09 -10.59
N SER A 93 -6.40 -7.01 -10.04
CA SER A 93 -6.61 -8.46 -10.14
C SER A 93 -7.58 -9.01 -9.10
N TRP A 94 -8.18 -8.17 -8.26
CA TRP A 94 -9.19 -8.57 -7.29
C TRP A 94 -10.58 -8.60 -7.94
N ASP A 95 -11.46 -9.52 -7.56
CA ASP A 95 -12.87 -9.54 -7.97
C ASP A 95 -13.79 -9.04 -6.85
N PRO A 96 -14.58 -7.97 -7.06
CA PRO A 96 -14.69 -7.16 -8.28
C PRO A 96 -13.49 -6.21 -8.49
N SER A 97 -13.07 -6.05 -9.75
CA SER A 97 -11.84 -5.33 -10.15
C SER A 97 -11.89 -3.82 -10.04
N ASN A 98 -13.06 -3.25 -9.75
CA ASN A 98 -13.27 -1.82 -9.58
C ASN A 98 -13.28 -1.38 -8.11
N GLU A 99 -12.95 -2.27 -7.17
CA GLU A 99 -12.88 -1.94 -5.75
C GLU A 99 -11.63 -1.09 -5.46
N PHE A 100 -11.83 0.08 -4.86
CA PHE A 100 -10.77 0.92 -4.31
C PHE A 100 -10.86 0.94 -2.80
N ILE A 101 -9.75 0.61 -2.13
CA ILE A 101 -9.62 0.69 -0.68
C ILE A 101 -8.70 1.86 -0.30
N GLN A 102 -8.80 2.31 0.95
CA GLN A 102 -7.98 3.39 1.49
C GLN A 102 -7.08 2.80 2.59
N PRO A 103 -5.89 2.27 2.24
CA PRO A 103 -5.08 1.48 3.18
C PRO A 103 -4.57 2.29 4.38
N PHE A 104 -4.50 3.62 4.25
CA PHE A 104 -4.13 4.57 5.30
C PHE A 104 -5.33 5.37 5.83
N ARG A 105 -6.56 4.84 5.74
CA ARG A 105 -7.74 5.55 6.24
C ARG A 105 -7.59 5.92 7.73
N ASN A 106 -7.78 7.21 8.04
CA ASN A 106 -7.66 7.78 9.39
C ASN A 106 -6.30 7.51 10.05
N TRP A 107 -5.23 7.34 9.28
CA TRP A 107 -3.90 6.94 9.76
C TRP A 107 -3.39 7.73 10.97
N THR A 108 -3.45 9.05 10.90
CA THR A 108 -3.02 9.99 11.94
C THR A 108 -3.91 9.89 13.18
N GLN A 109 -5.21 9.71 12.99
CA GLN A 109 -6.23 9.75 14.04
C GLN A 109 -6.49 8.37 14.71
N ALA A 110 -6.19 7.27 14.03
CA ALA A 110 -6.57 5.91 14.45
C ALA A 110 -5.78 5.40 15.67
N ARG A 111 -6.47 4.66 16.54
CA ARG A 111 -5.93 3.99 17.74
C ARG A 111 -6.64 2.62 17.94
N PRO A 112 -5.98 1.46 17.73
CA PRO A 112 -4.65 1.29 17.13
C PRO A 112 -4.65 1.73 15.66
N PRO A 113 -3.48 2.04 15.07
CA PRO A 113 -3.44 2.56 13.73
C PRO A 113 -3.38 1.45 12.67
N LEU A 114 -4.21 1.59 11.62
CA LEU A 114 -4.42 0.67 10.48
C LEU A 114 -4.83 -0.75 10.87
N ASN A 115 -5.94 -1.21 10.30
CA ASN A 115 -6.48 -2.55 10.60
C ASN A 115 -5.52 -3.66 10.15
N TRP A 116 -5.01 -3.59 8.92
CA TRP A 116 -4.08 -4.60 8.38
C TRP A 116 -2.78 -4.71 9.18
N TYR A 117 -2.21 -3.59 9.65
CA TYR A 117 -0.99 -3.62 10.45
C TYR A 117 -1.26 -4.16 11.87
N SER A 118 -2.40 -3.79 12.45
CA SER A 118 -2.84 -4.33 13.74
C SER A 118 -3.05 -5.85 13.64
N SER A 119 -3.67 -6.33 12.56
CA SER A 119 -3.80 -7.76 12.26
C SER A 119 -2.43 -8.43 12.16
N TYR A 120 -1.50 -7.89 11.37
CA TYR A 120 -0.12 -8.38 11.27
C TYR A 120 0.54 -8.54 12.65
N ASN A 121 0.51 -7.51 13.49
CA ASN A 121 1.14 -7.57 14.81
C ASN A 121 0.50 -8.61 15.72
N VAL A 122 -0.82 -8.72 15.69
CA VAL A 122 -1.53 -9.70 16.52
C VAL A 122 -1.19 -11.12 16.07
N VAL A 123 -1.17 -11.42 14.76
CA VAL A 123 -0.77 -12.76 14.30
C VAL A 123 0.70 -13.03 14.58
N LYS A 124 1.59 -12.04 14.41
CA LYS A 124 3.02 -12.16 14.72
C LYS A 124 3.28 -12.59 16.17
N HIS A 125 2.51 -12.06 17.12
CA HIS A 125 2.70 -12.33 18.55
C HIS A 125 1.79 -13.44 19.11
N ASN A 126 0.65 -13.72 18.49
CA ASN A 126 -0.38 -14.63 19.03
C ASN A 126 -1.04 -15.51 17.96
N ARG A 127 -0.26 -15.98 16.98
CA ARG A 127 -0.74 -16.83 15.87
C ARG A 127 -1.65 -17.96 16.33
N ASN A 128 -1.33 -18.63 17.43
CA ASN A 128 -2.11 -19.79 17.91
C ASN A 128 -3.58 -19.47 18.23
N ARG A 129 -3.92 -18.21 18.50
CA ARG A 129 -5.29 -17.77 18.83
C ARG A 129 -5.92 -16.88 17.78
N GLU A 130 -5.12 -16.32 16.88
CA GLU A 130 -5.52 -15.22 16.00
C GLU A 130 -5.16 -15.53 14.53
N PHE A 131 -4.94 -16.80 14.21
CA PHE A 131 -4.46 -17.23 12.89
C PHE A 131 -5.39 -16.81 11.75
N GLU A 132 -6.68 -16.72 12.02
CA GLU A 132 -7.71 -16.25 11.09
C GLU A 132 -7.51 -14.80 10.63
N LYS A 133 -6.72 -13.99 11.37
CA LYS A 133 -6.31 -12.66 10.90
C LYS A 133 -5.25 -12.72 9.81
N ALA A 134 -4.59 -13.86 9.60
CA ALA A 134 -3.76 -14.08 8.42
C ALA A 134 -4.62 -14.46 7.20
N ASN A 135 -5.58 -13.57 6.87
CA ASN A 135 -6.54 -13.76 5.79
C ASN A 135 -6.27 -12.89 4.57
N LEU A 136 -6.92 -13.24 3.47
CA LEU A 136 -6.72 -12.63 2.17
C LEU A 136 -7.08 -11.14 2.14
N ASN A 137 -8.09 -10.69 2.90
CA ASN A 137 -8.42 -9.27 3.04
C ASN A 137 -7.30 -8.47 3.71
N ASN A 138 -6.74 -8.96 4.82
CA ASN A 138 -5.62 -8.32 5.48
C ASN A 138 -4.36 -8.31 4.58
N LEU A 139 -4.14 -9.37 3.80
CA LEU A 139 -3.09 -9.40 2.79
C LEU A 139 -3.30 -8.34 1.70
N LYS A 140 -4.51 -8.26 1.11
CA LYS A 140 -4.91 -7.24 0.13
C LYS A 140 -4.63 -5.82 0.66
N GLU A 141 -5.13 -5.52 1.86
CA GLU A 141 -4.92 -4.20 2.48
C GLU A 141 -3.44 -3.89 2.71
N SER A 142 -2.66 -4.87 3.19
CA SER A 142 -1.22 -4.69 3.41
C SER A 142 -0.43 -4.48 2.12
N LEU A 143 -0.77 -5.21 1.04
CA LEU A 143 -0.15 -5.04 -0.28
C LEU A 143 -0.46 -3.65 -0.86
N CYS A 144 -1.72 -3.22 -0.78
CA CYS A 144 -2.13 -1.87 -1.18
C CYS A 144 -1.43 -0.79 -0.34
N GLY A 145 -1.25 -1.02 0.96
CA GLY A 145 -0.52 -0.13 1.86
C GLY A 145 0.95 0.01 1.47
N LEU A 146 1.65 -1.11 1.29
CA LEU A 146 3.05 -1.11 0.85
C LEU A 146 3.20 -0.45 -0.53
N PHE A 147 2.34 -0.81 -1.49
CA PHE A 147 2.34 -0.22 -2.82
C PHE A 147 2.18 1.31 -2.78
N CYS A 148 1.22 1.81 -2.00
CA CYS A 148 0.98 3.23 -1.79
C CYS A 148 2.25 3.95 -1.28
N CYS A 149 2.90 3.39 -0.25
CA CYS A 149 4.13 3.95 0.29
C CYS A 149 5.27 3.96 -0.73
N LEU A 150 5.46 2.87 -1.48
CA LEU A 150 6.51 2.77 -2.50
C LEU A 150 6.35 3.82 -3.59
N VAL A 151 5.13 3.99 -4.11
CA VAL A 151 4.82 5.01 -5.12
C VAL A 151 5.10 6.41 -4.58
N LYS A 152 4.66 6.71 -3.34
CA LYS A 152 4.86 8.03 -2.74
C LYS A 152 6.30 8.31 -2.35
N ALA A 153 7.06 7.26 -2.03
CA ALA A 153 8.52 7.29 -1.88
C ALA A 153 9.28 7.36 -3.22
N ARG A 154 8.58 7.43 -4.36
CA ARG A 154 9.14 7.47 -5.73
C ARG A 154 10.00 6.24 -6.06
N VAL A 155 9.66 5.07 -5.50
CA VAL A 155 10.26 3.80 -5.92
C VAL A 155 9.74 3.46 -7.32
N PRO A 156 10.61 3.18 -8.32
CA PRO A 156 10.16 2.88 -9.67
C PRO A 156 9.31 1.62 -9.73
N VAL A 157 8.14 1.71 -10.36
CA VAL A 157 7.25 0.58 -10.62
C VAL A 157 7.52 0.01 -12.01
N GLU A 158 7.37 -1.29 -12.16
CA GLU A 158 7.54 -1.97 -13.46
C GLU A 158 6.44 -1.56 -14.46
N GLY A 159 6.81 -1.47 -15.75
CA GLY A 159 5.87 -1.17 -16.85
C GLY A 159 5.39 0.29 -16.95
N GLY A 160 5.77 1.17 -16.03
CA GLY A 160 5.34 2.58 -16.01
C GLY A 160 3.85 2.74 -15.63
N SER A 161 3.31 3.93 -15.84
CA SER A 161 1.94 4.27 -15.44
C SER A 161 1.22 5.16 -16.45
N THR A 162 -0.11 5.10 -16.49
CA THR A 162 -0.96 6.04 -17.22
C THR A 162 -1.92 6.75 -16.31
N MET A 163 -2.10 8.04 -16.54
CA MET A 163 -2.94 8.92 -15.74
C MET A 163 -4.24 9.26 -16.48
N HIS A 164 -5.37 9.19 -15.77
CA HIS A 164 -6.71 9.49 -16.27
C HIS A 164 -7.47 10.35 -15.27
N TRP A 165 -8.21 11.34 -15.76
CA TRP A 165 -9.18 12.07 -14.95
C TRP A 165 -10.48 11.27 -14.87
N VAL A 166 -10.97 11.01 -13.65
CA VAL A 166 -12.15 10.15 -13.41
C VAL A 166 -13.33 10.87 -12.74
N GLY A 167 -13.17 12.15 -12.41
CA GLY A 167 -14.21 13.01 -11.82
C GLY A 167 -13.62 14.31 -11.28
N ASP A 168 -14.46 15.15 -10.67
CA ASP A 168 -14.11 16.44 -10.06
C ASP A 168 -12.84 16.31 -9.20
N ASP A 169 -11.73 16.83 -9.74
CA ASP A 169 -10.40 16.83 -9.14
C ASP A 169 -9.81 15.45 -8.79
N THR A 170 -10.38 14.34 -9.30
CA THR A 170 -9.86 13.00 -9.02
C THR A 170 -9.06 12.46 -10.19
N VAL A 171 -7.80 12.13 -9.88
CA VAL A 171 -6.87 11.49 -10.79
C VAL A 171 -6.75 10.02 -10.46
N GLU A 172 -6.94 9.17 -11.46
CA GLU A 172 -6.61 7.75 -11.42
C GLU A 172 -5.30 7.49 -12.18
N THR A 173 -4.40 6.73 -11.58
CA THR A 173 -3.15 6.28 -12.19
C THR A 173 -3.14 4.76 -12.24
N ILE A 174 -3.06 4.19 -13.43
CA ILE A 174 -3.00 2.74 -13.68
C ILE A 174 -1.54 2.37 -13.92
N TYR A 175 -1.02 1.37 -13.19
CA TYR A 175 0.36 0.91 -13.32
C TYR A 175 0.41 -0.33 -14.19
N ARG A 176 1.16 -0.31 -15.30
CA ARG A 176 1.02 -1.34 -16.35
C ARG A 176 1.74 -2.66 -16.04
N GLY A 177 2.79 -2.64 -15.23
CA GLY A 177 3.57 -3.84 -14.88
C GLY A 177 3.18 -4.50 -13.57
N VAL A 178 2.19 -3.98 -12.86
CA VAL A 178 1.70 -4.52 -11.57
C VAL A 178 0.19 -4.40 -11.50
N PRO A 179 -0.52 -5.24 -10.73
CA PRO A 179 -1.98 -5.24 -10.70
C PRO A 179 -2.54 -4.12 -9.79
N PHE A 180 -2.09 -2.87 -9.96
CA PHE A 180 -2.53 -1.77 -9.12
C PHE A 180 -2.97 -0.54 -9.90
N ALA A 181 -3.99 0.11 -9.34
CA ALA A 181 -4.36 1.48 -9.69
C ALA A 181 -4.43 2.33 -8.42
N LEU A 182 -4.15 3.63 -8.56
CA LEU A 182 -4.17 4.60 -7.48
C LEU A 182 -5.11 5.74 -7.84
N ARG A 183 -5.97 6.14 -6.90
CA ARG A 183 -6.74 7.38 -6.98
C ARG A 183 -6.31 8.35 -5.90
N ARG A 184 -6.16 9.62 -6.29
CA ARG A 184 -5.93 10.74 -5.37
C ARG A 184 -6.75 11.95 -5.82
N THR A 185 -7.14 12.78 -4.88
CA THR A 185 -7.63 14.13 -5.18
C THR A 185 -6.43 15.00 -5.51
N ASP A 186 -6.54 15.78 -6.58
CA ASP A 186 -5.52 16.73 -7.01
C ASP A 186 -5.90 18.13 -6.55
N ASP A 187 -5.39 18.54 -5.39
CA ASP A 187 -5.67 19.87 -4.83
C ASP A 187 -5.12 21.00 -5.73
N GLU A 188 -4.15 20.72 -6.62
CA GLU A 188 -3.64 21.68 -7.61
C GLU A 188 -4.62 21.91 -8.78
N ALA A 189 -5.59 21.01 -9.00
CA ALA A 189 -6.62 21.15 -10.04
C ALA A 189 -7.64 22.24 -9.70
N LEU A 190 -7.90 22.55 -8.42
CA LEU A 190 -8.73 23.69 -8.01
C LEU A 190 -8.16 25.04 -8.51
N GLY A 191 -6.84 25.15 -8.67
CA GLY A 191 -6.17 26.30 -9.29
C GLY A 191 -6.11 26.22 -10.82
N SER A 192 -6.09 25.00 -11.37
CA SER A 192 -5.81 24.70 -12.78
C SER A 192 -7.06 24.47 -13.64
N ILE A 193 -8.24 24.24 -13.05
CA ILE A 193 -9.53 24.21 -13.76
C ILE A 193 -9.85 25.58 -14.42
N LYS A 194 -9.15 26.65 -14.01
CA LYS A 194 -9.14 27.93 -14.76
C LYS A 194 -8.26 27.93 -16.02
N ARG A 195 -7.45 26.91 -16.29
CA ARG A 195 -6.48 26.87 -17.39
C ARG A 195 -6.33 25.46 -17.99
N GLY A 196 -7.22 25.11 -18.92
CA GLY A 196 -6.88 24.23 -20.05
C GLY A 196 -7.20 22.75 -19.88
N ARG A 197 -8.25 22.30 -20.60
CA ARG A 197 -8.45 20.89 -20.96
C ARG A 197 -7.31 20.46 -21.88
N GLY A 198 -6.49 19.49 -21.45
CA GLY A 198 -5.47 18.86 -22.29
C GLY A 198 -4.90 17.61 -21.64
N GLN A 199 -5.01 16.48 -22.34
CA GLN A 199 -4.43 15.19 -21.98
C GLN A 199 -2.90 15.34 -21.92
N LEU A 200 -2.28 15.09 -20.76
CA LEU A 200 -0.82 15.06 -20.61
C LEU A 200 -0.38 13.60 -20.48
N THR A 201 0.41 13.14 -21.44
CA THR A 201 1.20 11.91 -21.34
C THR A 201 2.53 12.29 -20.69
N ILE A 202 2.87 11.69 -19.56
CA ILE A 202 4.16 11.85 -18.87
C ILE A 202 4.78 10.47 -18.73
#